data_AF-A0A9D5FR34-F1
#
_entry.id   AF-A0A9D5FR34-F1
#
_cell.length_a   1.000
_cell.length_b   1.000
_cell.length_c   1.000
_cell.angle_alpha   90.00
_cell.angle_beta   90.00
_cell.angle_gamma   90.00
#
_symmetry.space_group_name_H-M   'P 1'
#
loop_
_entity.id
_entity.type
_entity.pdbx_description
1 polymer ?
#
loop_
_entity_poly.entity_id
_entity_poly.type
_entity_poly.pdbx_seq_one_letter_code
_entity_poly.pdbx_strand_id
1 'polypeptide(L)'
;MKITGNIFKIVFTVSLIYLLPITLNAADRFVPFKYGNFDTWVVRHVHESAVIGGNVKTLYEPGPSRELTSNNPYVNLGSSPWGTSNVMAKVMGIVKTNNSVYRDAHGSGYCAKMTTHIETCKVLGLMDIKVLAAGSIFLGDIREPITGTK
;
A
#
# COMPACT_ATOMS: atom_id res chain seq x y z
N MET A 1 -5.11 26.70 -70.45
CA MET A 1 -4.35 25.56 -69.90
C MET A 1 -3.58 25.95 -68.62
N LYS A 2 -4.27 26.45 -67.58
CA LYS A 2 -3.67 26.79 -66.26
C LYS A 2 -4.48 26.21 -65.08
N ILE A 3 -5.78 26.02 -65.28
CA ILE A 3 -6.74 25.51 -64.29
C ILE A 3 -6.44 24.04 -63.93
N THR A 4 -6.10 23.22 -64.93
CA THR A 4 -5.80 21.78 -64.74
C THR A 4 -4.54 21.54 -63.91
N GLY A 5 -3.53 22.40 -64.03
CA GLY A 5 -2.29 22.30 -63.25
C GLY A 5 -2.47 22.65 -61.77
N ASN A 6 -3.40 23.55 -61.44
CA ASN A 6 -3.74 23.88 -60.05
C ASN A 6 -4.53 22.76 -59.38
N ILE A 7 -5.45 22.11 -60.10
CA ILE A 7 -6.20 20.97 -59.57
C ILE A 7 -5.26 19.80 -59.26
N PHE A 8 -4.31 19.51 -60.16
CA PHE A 8 -3.32 18.44 -59.92
C PHE A 8 -2.44 18.73 -58.71
N LYS A 9 -2.00 19.99 -58.52
CA LYS A 9 -1.26 20.41 -57.32
C LYS A 9 -2.08 20.26 -56.05
N ILE A 10 -3.35 20.68 -56.06
CA ILE A 10 -4.25 20.56 -54.91
C ILE A 10 -4.45 19.10 -54.52
N VAL A 11 -4.73 18.22 -55.50
CA VAL A 11 -4.90 16.78 -55.24
C VAL A 11 -3.62 16.16 -54.69
N PHE A 12 -2.46 16.54 -55.23
CA PHE A 12 -1.17 16.04 -54.76
C PHE A 12 -0.85 16.50 -53.33
N THR A 13 -1.12 17.78 -53.01
CA THR A 13 -0.89 18.33 -51.66
C THR A 13 -1.84 17.72 -50.62
N VAL A 14 -3.12 17.52 -50.97
CA VAL A 14 -4.07 16.85 -50.07
C VAL A 14 -3.64 15.40 -49.82
N SER A 15 -3.24 14.67 -50.87
CA SER A 15 -2.75 13.29 -50.73
C SER A 15 -1.50 13.19 -49.84
N LEU A 16 -0.59 14.18 -49.93
CA LEU A 16 0.62 14.25 -49.09
C LEU A 16 0.29 14.51 -47.61
N ILE A 17 -0.74 15.29 -47.31
CA ILE A 17 -1.23 15.54 -45.94
C ILE A 17 -1.84 14.28 -45.34
N TYR A 18 -2.52 13.44 -46.14
CA TYR A 18 -3.03 12.13 -45.71
C TYR A 18 -1.93 11.09 -45.45
N LEU A 19 -0.73 11.29 -46.02
CA LEU A 19 0.43 10.42 -45.88
C LEU A 19 1.36 10.83 -44.73
N LEU A 20 1.09 11.93 -44.02
CA LEU A 20 1.85 12.28 -42.83
C LEU A 20 1.44 11.34 -41.68
N PRO A 21 2.32 10.45 -41.18
CA PRO A 21 2.06 9.78 -39.92
C PRO A 21 1.99 10.85 -38.83
N ILE A 22 0.82 11.00 -38.23
CA ILE A 22 0.63 11.78 -37.00
C ILE A 22 1.62 11.18 -36.00
N THR A 23 2.67 11.92 -35.65
CA THR A 23 3.57 11.51 -34.57
C THR A 23 2.75 11.51 -33.29
N LEU A 24 2.29 10.32 -32.90
CA LEU A 24 1.65 10.08 -31.61
C LEU A 24 2.63 10.52 -30.53
N ASN A 25 2.23 11.51 -29.75
CA ASN A 25 2.96 11.95 -28.57
C ASN A 25 3.36 10.73 -27.75
N ALA A 26 4.65 10.59 -27.44
CA ALA A 26 5.10 9.67 -26.41
C ALA A 26 4.59 10.22 -25.06
N ALA A 27 3.33 9.96 -24.75
CA ALA A 27 2.79 10.22 -23.43
C ALA A 27 3.46 9.25 -22.46
N ASP A 28 4.04 9.77 -21.38
CA ASP A 28 4.59 8.94 -20.31
C ASP A 28 3.55 7.89 -19.89
N ARG A 29 3.89 6.61 -20.04
CA ARG A 29 3.02 5.50 -19.67
C ARG A 29 2.99 5.40 -18.14
N PHE A 30 1.98 6.01 -17.51
CA PHE A 30 1.72 5.79 -16.08
C PHE A 30 1.26 4.35 -15.85
N VAL A 31 2.02 3.60 -15.05
CA VAL A 31 1.65 2.24 -14.61
C VAL A 31 1.40 2.29 -13.11
N PRO A 32 0.14 2.12 -12.65
CA PRO A 32 -0.18 2.06 -11.24
C PRO A 32 0.53 0.89 -10.55
N PHE A 33 0.98 1.10 -9.32
CA PHE A 33 1.38 -0.01 -8.46
C PHE A 33 0.17 -0.90 -8.16
N LYS A 34 0.41 -2.21 -8.14
CA LYS A 34 -0.60 -3.19 -7.73
C LYS A 34 -1.08 -2.86 -6.31
N TYR A 35 -2.39 -2.86 -6.10
CA TYR A 35 -3.07 -2.43 -4.87
C TYR A 35 -2.83 -0.95 -4.47
N GLY A 36 -2.34 -0.10 -5.38
CA GLY A 36 -2.08 1.32 -5.11
C GLY A 36 -3.33 2.20 -4.97
N ASN A 37 -4.53 1.64 -5.21
CA ASN A 37 -5.81 2.28 -4.88
C ASN A 37 -6.23 2.05 -3.41
N PHE A 38 -5.56 1.14 -2.68
CA PHE A 38 -5.84 0.84 -1.27
C PHE A 38 -7.29 0.39 -0.98
N ASP A 39 -7.93 -0.27 -1.94
CA ASP A 39 -9.27 -0.84 -1.76
C ASP A 39 -9.24 -2.25 -1.14
N THR A 40 -8.15 -2.99 -1.34
CA THR A 40 -8.01 -4.40 -0.92
C THR A 40 -6.87 -4.58 0.06
N TRP A 41 -7.12 -5.40 1.08
CA TRP A 41 -6.25 -5.53 2.25
C TRP A 41 -6.16 -6.97 2.71
N VAL A 42 -4.96 -7.35 3.16
CA VAL A 42 -4.80 -8.48 4.07
C VAL A 42 -5.11 -7.98 5.48
N VAL A 43 -6.04 -8.63 6.15
CA VAL A 43 -6.41 -8.37 7.53
C VAL A 43 -5.78 -9.44 8.42
N ARG A 44 -5.03 -9.03 9.43
CA ARG A 44 -4.30 -9.93 10.33
C ARG A 44 -4.85 -9.80 11.74
N HIS A 45 -5.26 -10.90 12.35
CA HIS A 45 -5.62 -10.97 13.76
C HIS A 45 -4.47 -11.63 14.53
N VAL A 46 -3.81 -10.84 15.36
CA VAL A 46 -2.63 -11.26 16.14
C VAL A 46 -3.00 -11.21 17.62
N HIS A 47 -2.72 -12.29 18.34
CA HIS A 47 -2.99 -12.38 19.77
C HIS A 47 -1.79 -11.88 20.57
N GLU A 48 -1.93 -10.75 21.25
CA GLU A 48 -0.87 -10.22 22.13
C GLU A 48 -0.68 -11.12 23.37
N SER A 49 0.50 -11.08 23.99
CA SER A 49 0.78 -11.93 25.15
C SER A 49 -0.06 -11.53 26.37
N ALA A 50 -0.47 -12.50 27.18
CA ALA A 50 -1.28 -12.27 28.38
C ALA A 50 -0.64 -11.30 29.39
N VAL A 51 0.69 -11.33 29.50
CA VAL A 51 1.49 -10.44 30.36
C VAL A 51 1.30 -8.95 30.02
N ILE A 52 0.82 -8.62 28.81
CA ILE A 52 0.50 -7.26 28.36
C ILE A 52 -0.99 -7.04 28.08
N GLY A 53 -1.85 -7.90 28.63
CA GLY A 53 -3.31 -7.79 28.52
C GLY A 53 -3.96 -8.80 27.58
N GLY A 54 -3.20 -9.55 26.78
CA GLY A 54 -3.73 -10.70 26.03
C GLY A 54 -4.73 -10.36 24.91
N ASN A 55 -4.78 -9.11 24.46
CA ASN A 55 -5.78 -8.68 23.48
C ASN A 55 -5.47 -9.22 22.08
N VAL A 56 -6.51 -9.52 21.30
CA VAL A 56 -6.37 -9.69 19.85
C VAL A 56 -6.34 -8.31 19.21
N LYS A 57 -5.31 -8.03 18.42
CA LYS A 57 -5.15 -6.81 17.64
C LYS A 57 -5.30 -7.11 16.16
N THR A 58 -5.91 -6.18 15.44
CA THR A 58 -6.09 -6.27 14.00
C THR A 58 -5.11 -5.34 13.31
N LEU A 59 -4.29 -5.92 12.42
CA LEU A 59 -3.35 -5.20 11.56
C LEU A 59 -3.80 -5.27 10.10
N TYR A 60 -3.42 -4.27 9.32
CA TYR A 60 -3.83 -4.13 7.91
C TYR A 60 -2.61 -3.98 7.00
N GLU A 61 -2.56 -4.77 5.93
CA GLU A 61 -1.51 -4.68 4.92
C GLU A 61 -2.15 -4.55 3.53
N PRO A 62 -1.80 -3.55 2.70
CA PRO A 62 -2.31 -3.46 1.33
C PRO A 62 -1.95 -4.73 0.55
N GLY A 63 -2.94 -5.38 -0.06
CA GLY A 63 -2.73 -6.70 -0.64
C GLY A 63 -4.00 -7.40 -1.09
N PRO A 64 -3.94 -8.70 -1.40
CA PRO A 64 -5.13 -9.47 -1.74
C PRO A 64 -6.09 -9.54 -0.55
N SER A 65 -7.40 -9.53 -0.83
CA SER A 65 -8.43 -9.66 0.21
C SER A 65 -8.33 -11.02 0.90
N ARG A 66 -7.74 -11.05 2.09
CA ARG A 66 -7.54 -12.26 2.88
C ARG A 66 -7.51 -11.94 4.36
N GLU A 67 -8.04 -12.83 5.17
CA GLU A 67 -7.93 -12.77 6.63
C GLU A 67 -6.96 -13.84 7.13
N LEU A 68 -6.10 -13.47 8.07
CA LEU A 68 -5.12 -14.34 8.69
C LEU A 68 -5.25 -14.24 10.21
N THR A 69 -5.46 -15.36 10.90
CA THR A 69 -5.44 -15.38 12.37
C THR A 69 -4.25 -16.21 12.83
N SER A 70 -3.19 -15.54 13.27
CA SER A 70 -1.91 -16.17 13.57
C SER A 70 -0.96 -15.21 14.27
N ASN A 71 -0.07 -15.75 15.12
CA ASN A 71 1.08 -15.04 15.66
C ASN A 71 2.36 -15.30 14.84
N ASN A 72 2.24 -15.88 13.64
CA ASN A 72 3.37 -16.04 12.74
C ASN A 72 3.80 -14.67 12.21
N PRO A 73 5.12 -14.45 12.05
CA PRO A 73 5.63 -13.28 11.35
C PRO A 73 4.99 -13.12 9.98
N TYR A 74 4.57 -11.91 9.67
CA TYR A 74 4.03 -11.63 8.36
C TYR A 74 5.13 -11.53 7.33
N VAL A 75 4.88 -12.20 6.21
CA VAL A 75 5.59 -12.00 4.96
C VAL A 75 4.54 -11.61 3.94
N ASN A 76 4.89 -10.67 3.07
CA ASN A 76 4.04 -10.28 1.97
C ASN A 76 3.62 -11.54 1.17
N LEU A 77 2.34 -11.66 0.84
CA LEU A 77 1.78 -12.84 0.14
C LEU A 77 2.16 -12.89 -1.35
N GLY A 78 3.37 -12.43 -1.69
CA GLY A 78 3.99 -12.53 -3.02
C GLY A 78 3.37 -11.65 -4.11
N SER A 79 2.54 -10.67 -3.77
CA SER A 79 1.78 -9.93 -4.78
C SER A 79 1.62 -8.44 -4.56
N SER A 80 2.00 -7.92 -3.39
CA SER A 80 1.89 -6.50 -3.08
C SER A 80 3.28 -5.88 -3.01
N PRO A 81 3.52 -4.69 -3.60
CA PRO A 81 4.79 -3.98 -3.43
C PRO A 81 4.84 -3.19 -2.12
N TRP A 82 3.76 -3.16 -1.34
CA TRP A 82 3.58 -2.27 -0.20
C TRP A 82 3.99 -2.91 1.14
N GLY A 83 4.69 -2.13 1.94
CA GLY A 83 4.88 -2.31 3.38
C GLY A 83 4.19 -1.20 4.16
N THR A 84 3.87 -1.47 5.43
CA THR A 84 3.25 -0.50 6.34
C THR A 84 4.03 -0.43 7.65
N SER A 85 3.83 0.61 8.47
CA SER A 85 4.35 0.66 9.84
C SER A 85 3.59 -0.21 10.85
N ASN A 86 2.61 -1.00 10.38
CA ASN A 86 1.98 -2.02 11.20
C ASN A 86 2.97 -3.17 11.39
N VAL A 87 3.16 -3.59 12.64
CA VAL A 87 4.15 -4.62 12.95
C VAL A 87 3.69 -5.52 14.06
N MET A 88 4.14 -6.77 13.99
CA MET A 88 4.23 -7.67 15.13
C MET A 88 5.68 -7.76 15.62
N ALA A 89 5.87 -7.48 16.90
CA ALA A 89 7.11 -7.67 17.62
C ALA A 89 7.02 -8.92 18.48
N LYS A 90 8.12 -9.68 18.55
CA LYS A 90 8.27 -10.81 19.48
C LYS A 90 9.61 -10.68 20.19
N VAL A 91 9.60 -10.04 21.34
CA VAL A 91 10.80 -9.75 22.14
C VAL A 91 10.75 -10.63 23.39
N MET A 92 11.77 -11.46 23.59
CA MET A 92 11.84 -12.38 24.74
C MET A 92 10.57 -13.25 24.93
N GLY A 93 9.96 -13.67 23.81
CA GLY A 93 8.73 -14.47 23.82
C GLY A 93 7.43 -13.68 24.00
N ILE A 94 7.50 -12.37 24.24
CA ILE A 94 6.34 -11.48 24.39
C ILE A 94 5.95 -10.96 23.01
N VAL A 95 4.73 -11.29 22.58
CA VAL A 95 4.12 -10.81 21.33
C VAL A 95 3.38 -9.51 21.62
N LYS A 96 3.76 -8.42 20.95
CA LYS A 96 3.08 -7.12 20.95
C LYS A 96 2.90 -6.68 19.50
N THR A 97 1.85 -5.93 19.24
CA THR A 97 1.62 -5.33 17.92
C THR A 97 1.61 -3.81 17.97
N ASN A 98 1.83 -3.16 16.84
CA ASN A 98 1.51 -1.76 16.62
C ASN A 98 0.64 -1.65 15.36
N ASN A 99 -0.46 -0.89 15.45
CA ASN A 99 -1.32 -0.59 14.33
C ASN A 99 -1.43 0.92 14.14
N SER A 100 -0.80 1.46 13.10
CA SER A 100 -0.82 2.88 12.77
C SER A 100 -1.37 3.15 11.35
N VAL A 101 -1.59 2.10 10.56
CA VAL A 101 -2.19 2.16 9.22
C VAL A 101 -3.48 1.35 9.22
N TYR A 102 -4.57 2.00 8.84
CA TYR A 102 -5.91 1.45 8.89
C TYR A 102 -6.51 1.41 7.50
N ARG A 103 -7.34 0.40 7.25
CA ARG A 103 -8.33 0.42 6.18
C ARG A 103 -9.50 1.30 6.63
N ASP A 104 -9.77 2.38 5.91
CA ASP A 104 -10.87 3.31 6.21
C ASP A 104 -11.90 3.28 5.09
N ALA A 105 -13.19 3.22 5.43
CA ALA A 105 -14.26 3.19 4.44
C ALA A 105 -14.47 4.59 3.86
N HIS A 106 -14.47 4.70 2.52
CA HIS A 106 -14.66 5.97 1.85
C HIS A 106 -15.51 5.80 0.58
N GLY A 107 -16.73 6.34 0.60
CA GLY A 107 -17.70 6.15 -0.50
C GLY A 107 -18.02 4.68 -0.73
N SER A 108 -17.83 4.20 -1.96
CA SER A 108 -18.06 2.80 -2.37
C SER A 108 -16.85 1.88 -2.18
N GLY A 109 -15.75 2.38 -1.62
CA GLY A 109 -14.49 1.66 -1.50
C GLY A 109 -13.78 1.92 -0.18
N TYR A 110 -12.48 1.71 -0.17
CA TYR A 110 -11.61 1.92 0.97
C TYR A 110 -10.38 2.72 0.61
N CYS A 111 -9.80 3.38 1.60
CA CYS A 111 -8.52 4.04 1.48
C CYS A 111 -7.63 3.70 2.67
N ALA A 112 -6.37 4.12 2.58
CA ALA A 112 -5.45 4.08 3.70
C ALA A 112 -5.67 5.28 4.62
N LYS A 113 -5.86 5.03 5.91
CA LYS A 113 -5.78 6.04 6.97
C LYS A 113 -4.54 5.79 7.79
N MET A 114 -3.60 6.73 7.78
CA MET A 114 -2.37 6.68 8.56
C MET A 114 -2.53 7.61 9.76
N THR A 115 -2.31 7.10 10.96
CA THR A 115 -2.47 7.86 12.20
C THR A 115 -1.18 7.85 12.99
N THR A 116 -0.80 9.01 13.50
CA THR A 116 0.21 9.11 14.56
C THR A 116 -0.50 9.07 15.90
N HIS A 117 -0.12 8.14 16.77
CA HIS A 117 -0.76 7.96 18.07
C HIS A 117 0.23 7.55 19.14
N ILE A 118 -0.20 7.64 20.40
CA ILE A 118 0.55 7.09 21.53
C ILE A 118 0.16 5.63 21.69
N GLU A 119 1.07 4.73 21.37
CA GLU A 119 0.92 3.31 21.67
C GLU A 119 1.32 3.06 23.13
N THR A 120 0.42 2.44 23.89
CA THR A 120 0.65 2.14 25.30
C THR A 120 0.80 0.64 25.50
N CYS A 121 1.89 0.23 26.13
CA CYS A 121 2.12 -1.14 26.56
C CYS A 121 2.07 -1.20 28.09
N LYS A 122 1.09 -1.93 28.63
CA LYS A 122 0.94 -2.17 30.07
C LYS A 122 1.48 -3.53 30.42
N VAL A 123 2.57 -3.60 31.16
CA VAL A 123 3.12 -4.88 31.63
C VAL A 123 2.50 -5.22 32.98
N LEU A 124 1.78 -6.35 33.05
CA LEU A 124 1.09 -6.86 34.24
C LEU A 124 0.18 -5.84 34.96
N GLY A 125 -0.28 -4.81 34.24
CA GLY A 125 -1.09 -3.73 34.82
C GLY A 125 -0.33 -2.77 35.75
N LEU A 126 1.00 -2.91 35.88
CA LEU A 126 1.82 -2.16 36.84
C LEU A 126 2.69 -1.08 36.19
N MET A 127 3.08 -1.26 34.92
CA MET A 127 4.01 -0.36 34.24
C MET A 127 3.48 0.06 32.88
N ASP A 128 3.29 1.38 32.70
CA ASP A 128 2.88 2.01 31.44
C ASP A 128 4.10 2.47 30.65
N ILE A 129 4.37 1.80 29.53
CA ILE A 129 5.31 2.29 28.51
C ILE A 129 4.49 2.99 27.43
N LYS A 130 4.80 4.25 27.16
CA LYS A 130 4.15 5.05 26.11
C LYS A 130 5.17 5.39 25.04
N VAL A 131 4.83 5.10 23.79
CA VAL A 131 5.67 5.38 22.62
C VAL A 131 4.84 6.11 21.57
N LEU A 132 5.42 7.13 20.94
CA LEU A 132 4.82 7.76 19.77
C LEU A 132 5.04 6.84 18.56
N ALA A 133 3.96 6.35 17.96
CA ALA A 133 3.99 5.53 16.76
C ALA A 133 3.40 6.33 15.59
N ALA A 134 4.11 6.38 14.47
CA ALA A 134 3.66 7.07 13.26
C ALA A 134 3.16 6.07 12.21
N GLY A 135 2.06 6.40 11.56
CA GLY A 135 1.54 5.67 10.41
C GLY A 135 2.35 5.97 9.15
N SER A 136 2.84 4.93 8.47
CA SER A 136 3.51 5.08 7.17
C SER A 136 3.22 3.90 6.26
N ILE A 137 3.23 4.17 4.95
CA ILE A 137 3.16 3.19 3.86
C ILE A 137 4.34 3.45 2.93
N PHE A 138 5.02 2.40 2.49
CA PHE A 138 6.20 2.49 1.65
C PHE A 138 6.31 1.29 0.70
N LEU A 139 7.21 1.36 -0.28
CA LEU A 139 7.52 0.23 -1.14
C LEU A 139 8.56 -0.66 -0.48
N GLY A 140 8.30 -1.96 -0.41
CA GLY A 140 9.15 -2.95 0.26
C GLY A 140 8.39 -3.73 1.33
N ASP A 141 9.13 -4.24 2.30
CA ASP A 141 8.60 -5.09 3.38
C ASP A 141 9.23 -4.75 4.74
N ILE A 142 8.52 -5.10 5.81
CA ILE A 142 9.07 -5.16 7.15
C ILE A 142 9.45 -6.59 7.45
N ARG A 143 10.69 -6.78 7.94
CA ARG A 143 11.13 -8.06 8.45
C ARG A 143 10.57 -8.29 9.86
N GLU A 144 9.43 -8.97 9.90
CA GLU A 144 8.87 -9.48 11.14
C GLU A 144 9.51 -10.82 11.57
N PRO A 145 9.47 -11.16 12.88
CA PRO A 145 9.01 -10.31 13.96
C PRO A 145 10.08 -9.28 14.30
N ILE A 146 9.66 -8.12 14.80
CA ILE A 146 10.61 -7.21 15.43
C ILE A 146 11.13 -7.86 16.71
N THR A 147 12.43 -8.16 16.77
CA THR A 147 13.07 -8.83 17.91
C THR A 147 13.78 -7.87 18.86
N GLY A 148 13.97 -6.62 18.45
CA GLY A 148 14.63 -5.57 19.22
C GLY A 148 14.87 -4.33 18.37
N THR A 149 15.52 -3.33 18.97
CA THR A 149 15.85 -2.04 18.33
C THR A 149 17.35 -1.88 18.05
N LYS A 150 18.10 -2.98 18.13
CA LYS A 150 19.56 -3.02 17.97
C LYS A 150 19.96 -3.84 16.76
#